data_AF-A0A1Y1NKL4-F1
#
_entry.id   AF-A0A1Y1NKL4-F1
#
_cell.length_a   1.000
_cell.length_b   1.000
_cell.length_c   1.000
_cell.angle_alpha   90.00
_cell.angle_beta   90.00
_cell.angle_gamma   90.00
#
_symmetry.space_group_name_H-M   'P 1'
#
loop_
_entity.id
_entity.type
_entity.pdbx_description
1 polymer ?
#
loop_
_entity_poly.entity_id
_entity_poly.type
_entity_poly.pdbx_seq_one_letter_code
_entity_poly.pdbx_strand_id
1 'polypeptide(L)'
;KVVAVLLCVPVFVKMKAAFLILCLIAYVSAAKFVCQQGVSYVENECNTCICGADGHLGCTFKGCFDKAHSDLQTCTNYDEQWEKDCNKCWCSEGLGTVCTNNKC
;
A
#
# COMPACT_ATOMS: atom_id res chain seq x y z
N LYS A 1 7.96 -6.26 -8.72
CA LYS A 1 8.40 -5.76 -10.05
C LYS A 1 9.92 -5.50 -10.00
N VAL A 2 10.71 -6.56 -10.13
CA VAL A 2 12.17 -6.58 -9.94
C VAL A 2 12.93 -6.29 -11.26
N VAL A 3 12.21 -6.14 -12.37
CA VAL A 3 12.80 -6.12 -13.72
C VAL A 3 13.54 -4.82 -14.06
N ALA A 4 13.25 -3.70 -13.37
CA ALA A 4 13.97 -2.44 -13.59
C ALA A 4 15.31 -2.33 -12.80
N VAL A 5 15.59 -3.27 -11.89
CA VAL A 5 16.74 -3.20 -10.97
C VAL A 5 18.05 -3.62 -11.65
N LEU A 6 18.00 -4.50 -12.66
CA LEU A 6 19.22 -5.06 -13.27
C LEU A 6 19.92 -4.18 -14.31
N LEU A 7 19.27 -3.13 -14.83
CA LEU A 7 19.90 -2.28 -15.85
C LEU A 7 20.84 -1.20 -15.28
N CYS A 8 20.83 -0.97 -13.96
CA CYS A 8 21.74 0.01 -13.34
C CYS A 8 23.06 -0.60 -12.82
N VAL A 9 23.21 -1.93 -12.80
CA VAL A 9 24.31 -2.57 -12.07
C VAL A 9 25.65 -2.60 -12.84
N PRO A 10 25.74 -2.60 -14.18
CA PRO A 10 27.04 -2.59 -14.85
C PRO A 10 27.26 -1.40 -15.79
N VAL A 11 26.88 -0.17 -15.40
CA VAL A 11 27.43 1.05 -16.04
C VAL A 11 28.31 1.78 -15.02
N PHE A 12 29.29 1.03 -14.54
CA PHE A 12 30.35 1.53 -13.69
C PHE A 12 31.16 2.59 -14.44
N VAL A 13 31.34 3.71 -13.74
CA VAL A 13 32.44 4.68 -13.88
C VAL A 13 32.47 5.46 -15.21
N LYS A 14 31.74 6.59 -15.26
CA LYS A 14 32.17 7.87 -15.89
C LYS A 14 30.98 8.84 -16.06
N MET A 15 30.24 9.20 -15.01
CA MET A 15 29.29 10.31 -15.19
C MET A 15 28.99 11.10 -13.90
N LYS A 16 28.85 12.41 -14.11
CA LYS A 16 28.85 13.53 -13.17
C LYS A 16 27.96 13.31 -11.93
N ALA A 17 28.33 13.93 -10.81
CA ALA A 17 27.66 13.86 -9.50
C ALA A 17 26.12 14.03 -9.54
N ALA A 18 25.58 14.76 -10.53
CA ALA A 18 24.14 14.89 -10.76
C ALA A 18 23.42 13.54 -11.02
N PHE A 19 24.07 12.56 -11.66
CA PHE A 19 23.51 11.23 -11.91
C PHE A 19 23.49 10.35 -10.64
N LEU A 20 24.48 10.51 -9.76
CA LEU A 20 24.47 9.83 -8.45
C LEU A 20 23.33 10.34 -7.57
N ILE A 21 23.12 11.67 -7.57
CA ILE A 21 21.98 12.28 -6.85
C ILE A 21 20.67 11.73 -7.41
N LEU A 22 20.50 11.69 -8.75
CA LEU A 22 19.28 11.17 -9.39
C LEU A 22 18.97 9.70 -9.04
N CYS A 23 19.99 8.85 -8.99
CA CYS A 23 19.84 7.44 -8.58
C CYS A 23 19.45 7.31 -7.10
N LEU A 24 19.98 8.16 -6.23
CA LEU A 24 19.61 8.17 -4.81
C LEU A 24 18.14 8.59 -4.60
N ILE A 25 17.64 9.57 -5.34
CA ILE A 25 16.21 9.96 -5.27
C ILE A 25 15.29 8.85 -5.77
N ALA A 26 15.70 8.11 -6.81
CA ALA A 26 14.95 6.97 -7.32
C ALA A 26 14.97 5.75 -6.37
N TYR A 27 16.00 5.64 -5.52
CA TYR A 27 16.15 4.57 -4.53
C TYR A 27 15.15 4.67 -3.36
N VAL A 28 14.61 5.87 -3.08
CA VAL A 28 13.77 6.15 -1.89
C VAL A 28 12.29 6.20 -2.26
N SER A 29 11.73 5.12 -2.81
CA SER A 29 10.27 4.99 -2.94
C SER A 29 9.75 3.82 -2.13
N ALA A 30 9.58 4.04 -0.82
CA ALA A 30 8.67 3.23 -0.01
C ALA A 30 7.25 3.54 -0.49
N ALA A 31 6.63 2.60 -1.20
CA ALA A 31 5.33 2.81 -1.82
C ALA A 31 4.23 2.76 -0.76
N LYS A 32 3.81 3.92 -0.25
CA LYS A 32 2.62 4.07 0.61
C LYS A 32 1.39 3.54 -0.13
N PHE A 33 0.45 2.92 0.59
CA PHE A 33 -0.83 2.47 0.05
C PHE A 33 -1.59 3.63 -0.63
N VAL A 34 -2.06 3.39 -1.86
CA VAL A 34 -2.92 4.28 -2.65
C VAL A 34 -4.04 3.44 -3.23
N CYS A 35 -5.29 3.88 -3.03
CA CYS A 35 -6.45 3.13 -3.52
C CYS A 35 -6.73 3.38 -5.01
N GLN A 36 -7.53 2.52 -5.63
CA GLN A 36 -7.97 2.65 -7.01
C GLN A 36 -9.47 2.96 -7.09
N GLN A 37 -9.85 3.96 -7.89
CA GLN A 37 -11.26 4.25 -8.17
C GLN A 37 -11.98 3.04 -8.77
N GLY A 38 -13.26 2.88 -8.41
CA GLY A 38 -14.10 1.78 -8.85
C GLY A 38 -13.82 0.44 -8.16
N VAL A 39 -12.74 0.35 -7.36
CA VAL A 39 -12.49 -0.82 -6.49
C VAL A 39 -13.19 -0.61 -5.16
N SER A 40 -13.88 -1.66 -4.70
CA SER A 40 -14.47 -1.68 -3.37
C SER A 40 -13.44 -2.12 -2.34
N TYR A 41 -13.42 -1.45 -1.19
CA TYR A 41 -12.49 -1.74 -0.10
C TYR A 41 -13.24 -1.98 1.21
N VAL A 42 -12.57 -2.68 2.12
CA VAL A 42 -12.99 -2.86 3.51
C VAL A 42 -11.81 -2.54 4.43
N GLU A 43 -12.07 -1.71 5.44
CA GLU A 43 -11.13 -1.35 6.49
C GLU A 43 -11.41 -2.20 7.73
N ASN A 44 -10.35 -2.86 8.23
CA ASN A 44 -10.34 -3.68 9.44
C ASN A 44 -11.54 -4.63 9.53
N GLU A 45 -11.91 -5.21 8.39
CA GLU A 45 -13.05 -6.14 8.21
C GLU A 45 -14.41 -5.61 8.67
N CYS A 46 -14.55 -4.30 8.83
CA CYS A 46 -15.75 -3.69 9.41
C CYS A 46 -16.33 -2.58 8.54
N ASN A 47 -15.53 -1.57 8.19
CA ASN A 47 -16.02 -0.40 7.47
C ASN A 47 -15.85 -0.58 5.97
N THR A 48 -16.91 -0.30 5.22
CA THR A 48 -16.81 -0.30 3.75
C THR A 48 -16.24 1.04 3.30
N CYS A 49 -15.34 1.01 2.34
CA CYS A 49 -14.64 2.20 1.87
C CYS A 49 -14.73 2.35 0.35
N ILE A 50 -14.72 3.61 -0.07
CA ILE A 50 -14.63 4.03 -1.47
C ILE A 50 -13.33 4.78 -1.70
N CYS A 51 -12.79 4.66 -2.91
CA CYS A 51 -11.61 5.41 -3.30
C CYS A 51 -11.97 6.74 -3.96
N GLY A 52 -11.47 7.84 -3.41
CA GLY A 52 -11.59 9.18 -3.96
C GLY A 52 -10.73 9.41 -5.19
N ALA A 53 -10.93 10.55 -5.87
CA ALA A 53 -10.16 10.89 -7.06
C ALA A 53 -8.70 11.23 -6.80
N ASP A 54 -8.40 11.54 -5.54
CA ASP A 54 -7.09 11.85 -4.98
C ASP A 54 -6.33 10.59 -4.50
N GLY A 55 -6.93 9.39 -4.61
CA GLY A 55 -6.31 8.14 -4.19
C GLY A 55 -6.39 7.87 -2.68
N HIS A 56 -7.20 8.64 -1.95
CA HIS A 56 -7.48 8.38 -0.53
C HIS A 56 -8.79 7.61 -0.33
N LEU A 57 -8.84 6.82 0.73
CA LEU A 57 -10.06 6.11 1.13
C LEU A 57 -10.97 6.99 1.97
N GLY A 58 -12.26 6.99 1.63
CA GLY A 58 -13.34 7.41 2.50
C GLY A 58 -14.10 6.18 2.97
N CYS A 59 -14.10 5.92 4.28
CA CYS A 59 -14.76 4.76 4.89
C CYS A 59 -16.05 5.16 5.63
N THR A 60 -16.98 4.21 5.76
CA THR A 60 -18.10 4.36 6.70
C THR A 60 -17.60 4.46 8.14
N PHE A 61 -18.42 5.00 9.05
CA PHE A 61 -18.08 5.11 10.48
C PHE A 61 -18.98 4.22 11.33
N LYS A 62 -18.85 2.89 11.15
CA LYS A 62 -19.56 1.91 11.98
C LYS A 62 -18.78 1.66 13.27
N GLY A 63 -19.51 1.38 14.35
CA GLY A 63 -18.89 0.92 15.61
C GLY A 63 -18.45 -0.54 15.47
N CYS A 64 -17.16 -0.79 15.62
CA CYS A 64 -16.53 -2.11 15.50
C CYS A 64 -15.91 -2.46 16.86
N PHE A 65 -16.33 -3.56 17.48
CA PHE A 65 -15.99 -3.86 18.89
C PHE A 65 -15.38 -5.25 19.08
N ASP A 66 -15.23 -6.03 18.01
CA ASP A 66 -14.61 -7.33 18.10
C ASP A 66 -13.09 -7.23 18.16
N LYS A 67 -12.46 -8.23 18.77
CA LYS A 67 -11.00 -8.28 18.93
C LYS A 67 -10.27 -8.33 17.59
N ALA A 68 -10.85 -8.99 16.58
CA ALA A 68 -10.22 -9.13 15.28
C ALA A 68 -10.02 -7.76 14.61
N HIS A 69 -11.03 -6.89 14.68
CA HIS A 69 -10.96 -5.51 14.25
C HIS A 69 -9.83 -4.74 14.93
N SER A 70 -9.71 -4.84 16.26
CA SER A 70 -8.65 -4.18 17.01
C SER A 70 -7.25 -4.68 16.64
N ASP A 71 -7.10 -6.00 16.43
CA ASP A 71 -5.83 -6.58 16.00
C ASP A 71 -5.44 -6.02 14.60
N LEU A 72 -6.41 -5.91 13.69
CA LEU A 72 -6.22 -5.39 12.33
C LEU A 72 -5.86 -3.90 12.28
N GLN A 73 -6.30 -3.11 13.27
CA GLN A 73 -5.92 -1.69 13.39
C GLN A 73 -4.43 -1.48 13.70
N THR A 74 -3.77 -2.48 14.29
CA THR A 74 -2.41 -2.35 14.84
C THR A 74 -1.32 -2.96 13.94
N CYS A 75 -1.63 -3.23 12.68
CA CYS A 75 -0.65 -3.72 11.71
C CYS A 75 0.58 -2.79 11.60
N THR A 76 1.76 -3.34 11.29
CA THR A 76 3.03 -2.59 11.21
C THR A 76 3.83 -2.83 9.94
N ASN A 77 3.39 -3.76 9.09
CA ASN A 77 4.07 -4.17 7.86
C ASN A 77 3.59 -3.34 6.65
N TYR A 78 3.87 -2.03 6.69
CA TYR A 78 3.39 -1.06 5.68
C TYR A 78 3.86 -1.34 4.23
N ASP A 79 4.99 -2.02 4.06
CA ASP A 79 5.57 -2.32 2.74
C ASP A 79 5.12 -3.68 2.18
N GLU A 80 4.35 -4.45 2.95
CA GLU A 80 3.92 -5.79 2.57
C GLU A 80 2.46 -5.79 2.11
N GLN A 81 2.22 -6.54 1.05
CA GLN A 81 0.88 -6.86 0.57
C GLN A 81 0.68 -8.35 0.71
N TRP A 82 -0.49 -8.76 1.16
CA TRP A 82 -0.84 -10.16 1.26
C TRP A 82 -2.22 -10.41 0.67
N GLU A 83 -2.51 -11.68 0.43
CA GLU A 83 -3.83 -12.12 -0.01
C GLU A 83 -4.53 -12.78 1.17
N LYS A 84 -5.76 -12.34 1.44
CA LYS A 84 -6.71 -13.03 2.32
C LYS A 84 -7.85 -13.48 1.43
N ASP A 85 -7.98 -14.79 1.28
CA ASP A 85 -8.84 -15.39 0.25
C ASP A 85 -8.51 -14.82 -1.14
N CYS A 86 -9.47 -14.24 -1.84
CA CYS A 86 -9.26 -13.56 -3.13
C CYS A 86 -9.00 -12.05 -2.99
N ASN A 87 -8.94 -11.53 -1.77
CA ASN A 87 -8.77 -10.11 -1.50
C ASN A 87 -7.30 -9.75 -1.26
N LYS A 88 -6.86 -8.66 -1.89
CA LYS A 88 -5.54 -8.09 -1.65
C LYS A 88 -5.62 -7.14 -0.48
N CYS A 89 -4.66 -7.22 0.43
CA CYS A 89 -4.63 -6.49 1.68
C CYS A 89 -3.31 -5.73 1.85
N TRP A 90 -3.41 -4.62 2.57
CA TRP A 90 -2.32 -3.70 2.88
C TRP A 90 -2.43 -3.26 4.33
N CYS A 91 -1.29 -2.95 4.95
CA CYS A 91 -1.26 -2.15 6.15
C CYS A 91 -1.12 -0.67 5.77
N SER A 92 -2.08 0.16 6.18
CA SER A 92 -2.10 1.60 5.91
C SER A 92 -2.01 2.39 7.20
N GLU A 93 -1.05 3.31 7.25
CA GLU A 93 -0.88 4.23 8.37
C GLU A 93 -2.17 5.00 8.64
N GLY A 94 -2.64 4.96 9.89
CA GLY A 94 -3.87 5.63 10.35
C GLY A 94 -5.18 4.89 10.07
N LEU A 95 -5.21 3.98 9.09
CA LEU A 95 -6.39 3.18 8.75
C LEU A 95 -6.30 1.73 9.27
N GLY A 96 -5.09 1.23 9.54
CA GLY A 96 -4.86 -0.17 9.87
C GLY A 96 -4.89 -1.05 8.62
N THR A 97 -5.47 -2.24 8.73
CA THR A 97 -5.57 -3.18 7.63
C THR A 97 -6.67 -2.76 6.67
N VAL A 98 -6.32 -2.63 5.39
CA VAL A 98 -7.26 -2.35 4.32
C VAL A 98 -7.18 -3.48 3.31
N CYS A 99 -8.32 -4.03 2.90
CA CYS A 99 -8.39 -5.04 1.86
C CYS A 99 -9.32 -4.59 0.74
N THR A 100 -9.14 -5.14 -0.47
CA THR A 100 -10.23 -5.16 -1.45
C THR A 100 -11.42 -5.91 -0.86
N ASN A 101 -12.63 -5.62 -1.33
CA ASN A 101 -13.86 -6.24 -0.85
C ASN A 101 -14.59 -6.97 -1.98
N ASN A 102 -13.88 -7.94 -2.57
CA ASN A 102 -14.46 -8.87 -3.54
C ASN A 102 -15.21 -9.97 -2.79
N LYS A 103 -16.30 -10.44 -3.40
CA LYS A 103 -16.98 -11.66 -2.95
C LYS A 103 -16.13 -12.87 -3.33
N CYS A 104 -15.51 -13.45 -2.32
CA CYS A 104 -14.97 -14.80 -2.29
C CYS A 104 -15.98 -15.66 -1.50
#